data_AF-A0A1W1W1D5-F1
#
_entry.id   AF-A0A1W1W1D5-F1
#
_cell.length_a   1.000
_cell.length_b   1.000
_cell.length_c   1.000
_cell.angle_alpha   90.00
_cell.angle_beta   90.00
_cell.angle_gamma   90.00
#
_symmetry.space_group_name_H-M   'P 1'
#
loop_
_entity.id
_entity.type
_entity.pdbx_description
1 polymer ?
#
loop_
_entity_poly.entity_id
_entity_poly.type
_entity_poly.pdbx_seq_one_letter_code
_entity_poly.pdbx_strand_id
1 'polypeptide(L)' 'MVNAILYVLKNGCVWRDLPGNLPPWGTVYWYFAKWEADGT' A
#
# COMPACT_ATOMS: atom_id res chain seq x y z
N MET A 1 7.74 0.95 1.26
CA MET A 1 6.45 0.30 1.55
C MET A 1 5.46 1.27 2.19
N VAL A 2 5.79 1.89 3.32
CA VAL A 2 4.92 2.87 4.00
C VAL A 2 4.55 4.06 3.11
N ASN A 3 5.47 4.57 2.28
CA ASN A 3 5.16 5.64 1.31
C ASN A 3 4.05 5.27 0.33
N ALA A 4 3.93 4.01 -0.06
CA ALA A 4 2.88 3.54 -0.96
C ALA A 4 1.53 3.43 -0.24
N ILE A 5 1.54 2.95 1.02
CA ILE A 5 0.35 2.91 1.88
C ILE A 5 -0.15 4.32 2.19
N LEU A 6 0.77 5.24 2.53
CA LEU A 6 0.47 6.66 2.74
C LEU A 6 0.00 7.35 1.46
N TYR A 7 0.50 6.97 0.29
CA TYR A 7 0.01 7.48 -0.99
C TYR A 7 -1.45 7.11 -1.22
N VAL A 8 -1.81 5.83 -0.97
CA VAL A 8 -3.20 5.35 -1.05
C VAL A 8 -4.09 6.07 -0.03
N LEU A 9 -3.64 6.20 1.22
CA LEU A 9 -4.37 6.93 2.26
C LEU A 9 -4.55 8.42 1.96
N LYS A 10 -3.53 9.08 1.40
CA LYS A 10 -3.53 10.52 1.12
C LYS A 10 -4.32 10.87 -0.14
N ASN A 11 -4.17 10.09 -1.20
CA ASN A 11 -4.81 10.35 -2.48
C ASN A 11 -6.15 9.62 -2.64
N GLY A 12 -6.45 8.63 -1.80
CA GLY A 12 -7.65 7.81 -1.92
C GLY A 12 -7.68 6.93 -3.16
N CYS A 13 -6.52 6.64 -3.77
CA CYS A 13 -6.47 5.86 -5.00
C CYS A 13 -6.67 4.36 -4.73
N VAL A 14 -7.21 3.64 -5.70
CA VAL A 14 -7.36 2.19 -5.61
C VAL A 14 -5.97 1.56 -5.69
N TRP A 15 -5.71 0.48 -4.95
CA TRP A 15 -4.43 -0.22 -4.96
C TRP A 15 -3.91 -0.54 -6.38
N ARG A 16 -4.80 -0.85 -7.32
CA ARG A 16 -4.46 -1.16 -8.72
C ARG A 16 -4.03 0.05 -9.55
N ASP A 17 -4.33 1.25 -9.07
CA ASP A 17 -3.98 2.54 -9.68
C ASP A 17 -2.69 3.12 -9.07
N LEU A 18 -1.90 2.28 -8.39
CA LEU A 18 -0.62 2.71 -7.87
C LEU A 18 0.33 3.11 -9.01
N PRO A 19 0.95 4.30 -8.96
CA PRO A 19 1.91 4.70 -9.96
C PRO A 19 3.12 3.76 -9.95
N GLY A 20 3.60 3.38 -11.13
CA GLY A 20 4.72 2.41 -11.30
C GLY A 20 6.07 2.83 -10.72
N ASN A 21 6.17 4.05 -10.16
CA ASN A 21 7.32 4.50 -9.37
C ASN A 21 7.30 3.95 -7.93
N LEU A 22 6.20 3.33 -7.51
CA LEU A 22 6.06 2.65 -6.23
C LEU A 22 6.18 1.14 -6.42
N PRO A 23 6.55 0.39 -5.36
CA PRO A 23 6.55 -1.07 -5.41
C PRO A 23 5.18 -1.60 -5.87
N PRO A 24 5.15 -2.75 -6.58
CA PRO A 24 3.92 -3.30 -7.13
C PRO A 24 2.83 -3.39 -6.07
N TRP A 25 1.60 -3.05 -6.45
CA TRP A 25 0.45 -3.01 -5.55
C TRP A 25 0.27 -4.29 -4.73
N GLY A 26 0.60 -5.46 -5.29
CA GLY A 26 0.53 -6.74 -4.60
C GLY A 26 1.49 -6.84 -3.41
N THR A 27 2.70 -6.31 -3.55
CA THR A 27 3.69 -6.25 -2.47
C THR A 27 3.23 -5.28 -1.38
N VAL A 28 2.69 -4.13 -1.77
CA VAL A 28 2.19 -3.13 -0.82
C VAL A 28 1.00 -3.67 -0.04
N TYR A 29 0.05 -4.32 -0.72
CA TYR A 29 -1.10 -4.95 -0.09
C TYR A 29 -0.70 -6.09 0.84
N TRP A 30 0.25 -6.94 0.43
CA TRP A 30 0.75 -8.01 1.29
C TRP A 30 1.36 -7.48 2.59
N TYR A 31 2.14 -6.40 2.51
CA TYR A 31 2.68 -5.72 3.70
C TYR A 31 1.59 -5.06 4.54
N PHE A 32 0.59 -4.44 3.91
CA PHE A 32 -0.54 -3.85 4.61
C PHE A 32 -1.34 -4.92 5.38
N ALA A 33 -1.70 -6.02 4.73
CA ALA A 33 -2.41 -7.13 5.36
C ALA A 33 -1.58 -7.78 6.48
N LYS A 34 -0.26 -7.90 6.30
CA LYS A 34 0.64 -8.36 7.36
C LYS A 34 0.66 -7.40 8.54
N TRP A 35 0.69 -6.10 8.30
CA TRP A 35 0.68 -5.09 9.36
C TRP A 35 -0.66 -5.04 10.11
N GLU A 36 -1.78 -5.16 9.40
CA GLU A 36 -3.12 -5.28 9.99
C GLU A 36 -3.23 -6.53 10.87
N ALA A 37 -2.69 -7.66 10.42
CA ALA A 37 -2.65 -8.90 11.19
C ALA A 37 -1.70 -8.84 12.40
N ASP A 38 -0.67 -8.01 12.35
CA ASP A 38 0.30 -7.79 13.44
C ASP A 38 -0.27 -6.88 14.54
N GLY A 39 -1.41 -6.21 14.31
CA GLY A 39 -2.18 -5.49 15.32
C GLY A 39 -1.49 -4.26 15.94
N THR A 40 -0.49 -3.68 15.24
CA THR A 40 0.23 -2.46 15.67
C THR A 40 -0.33 -1.23 14.99
#